data_AF-A0A920JI09-F1
#
_entry.id   AF-A0A920JI09-F1
#
_cell.length_a   1.000
_cell.length_b   1.000
_cell.length_c   1.000
_cell.angle_alpha   90.00
_cell.angle_beta   90.00
_cell.angle_gamma   90.00
#
_symmetry.space_group_name_H-M   'P 1'
#
loop_
_entity.id
_entity.type
_entity.pdbx_description
1 polymer ?
#
loop_
_entity_poly.entity_id
_entity_poly.type
_entity_poly.pdbx_seq_one_letter_code
_entity_poly.pdbx_strand_id
1 'polypeptide(L)'
;MLGQPITMLFQKGIGVSVKGSLKEGVTATDLVLTLKEILRNYGVVGKFVEFFGDGLDHLPVSDRATLSNMAPEFGRLVQYFQ
;
A
#
# COMPACT_ATOMS: atom_id res chain seq x y z
N MET A 1 11.71 -25.78 3.90
CA MET A 1 12.43 -24.68 3.22
C MET A 1 13.87 -25.15 2.98
N LEU A 2 14.36 -25.14 1.73
CA LEU A 2 15.67 -25.69 1.35
C LEU A 2 16.84 -24.69 1.49
N GLY A 3 16.61 -23.54 2.15
CA GLY A 3 17.63 -22.51 2.33
C GLY A 3 18.06 -21.79 1.04
N GLN A 4 17.41 -22.06 -0.09
CA GLN A 4 17.77 -21.44 -1.35
C GLN A 4 17.25 -19.99 -1.41
N PRO A 5 18.08 -19.04 -1.89
CA PRO A 5 17.66 -17.66 -2.03
C PRO A 5 16.58 -17.51 -3.10
N ILE A 6 15.67 -16.57 -2.90
CA ILE A 6 14.70 -16.15 -3.92
C ILE A 6 15.31 -14.99 -4.70
N THR A 7 15.55 -15.19 -5.99
CA THR A 7 15.97 -14.10 -6.88
C THR A 7 14.75 -13.32 -7.36
N MET A 8 14.73 -12.01 -7.14
CA MET A 8 13.69 -11.10 -7.62
C MET A 8 14.31 -9.91 -8.36
N LEU A 9 13.72 -9.55 -9.51
CA LEU A 9 14.04 -8.31 -10.21
C LEU A 9 13.35 -7.14 -9.49
N PHE A 10 14.12 -6.33 -8.77
CA PHE A 10 13.58 -5.17 -8.08
C PHE A 10 13.22 -4.07 -9.08
N GLN A 11 11.92 -3.77 -9.18
CA GLN A 11 11.41 -2.70 -10.04
C GLN A 11 11.48 -1.34 -9.33
N LYS A 12 11.45 -0.25 -10.11
CA LYS A 12 11.30 1.11 -9.54
C LYS A 12 10.02 1.18 -8.71
N GLY A 13 10.16 1.55 -7.44
CA GLY A 13 9.05 1.73 -6.52
C GLY A 13 8.35 3.07 -6.72
N ILE A 14 7.10 3.14 -6.26
CA ILE A 14 6.34 4.38 -6.14
C ILE A 14 6.16 4.67 -4.67
N GLY A 15 6.53 5.88 -4.27
CA GLY A 15 6.24 6.41 -2.94
C GLY A 15 4.86 7.08 -2.91
N VAL A 16 4.07 6.78 -1.89
CA VAL A 16 2.77 7.39 -1.59
C VAL A 16 2.90 8.14 -0.27
N SER A 17 2.92 9.47 -0.35
CA SER A 17 2.90 10.31 0.85
C SER A 17 1.48 10.40 1.39
N VAL A 18 1.27 9.92 2.61
CA VAL A 18 0.02 10.00 3.36
C VAL A 18 0.13 11.14 4.36
N LYS A 19 -0.85 12.05 4.35
CA LYS A 19 -0.89 13.23 5.21
C LYS A 19 -2.26 13.42 5.83
N GLY A 20 -2.30 14.06 7.00
CA GLY A 20 -3.53 14.33 7.73
C GLY A 20 -4.16 13.07 8.34
N SER A 21 -5.42 13.17 8.74
CA SER A 21 -6.16 12.07 9.36
C SER A 21 -7.45 11.76 8.60
N LEU A 22 -7.94 10.53 8.74
CA LEU A 22 -9.26 10.17 8.25
C LEU A 22 -10.33 11.02 8.95
N LYS A 23 -11.35 11.43 8.19
CA LYS A 23 -12.51 12.12 8.75
C LYS A 23 -13.33 11.14 9.59
N GLU A 24 -14.05 11.66 10.57
CA GLU A 24 -14.98 10.85 11.36
C GLU A 24 -16.00 10.15 10.46
N GLY A 25 -16.25 8.87 10.73
CA GLY A 25 -17.15 8.02 9.93
C GLY A 25 -16.52 7.40 8.68
N VAL A 26 -15.29 7.74 8.32
CA VAL A 26 -14.56 7.07 7.23
C VAL A 26 -14.04 5.72 7.70
N THR A 27 -14.33 4.66 6.94
CA THR A 27 -13.91 3.30 7.27
C THR A 27 -12.62 2.90 6.56
N ALA A 28 -11.97 1.84 7.04
CA ALA A 28 -10.82 1.23 6.35
C ALA A 28 -11.16 0.81 4.92
N THR A 29 -12.39 0.33 4.68
CA THR A 29 -12.88 -0.05 3.34
C THR A 29 -12.93 1.16 2.40
N ASP A 30 -13.40 2.31 2.88
CA ASP A 30 -13.45 3.53 2.08
C ASP A 30 -12.04 3.99 1.67
N LEU A 31 -11.09 3.94 2.60
CA LEU A 31 -9.68 4.24 2.34
C LEU A 31 -9.08 3.30 1.29
N VAL A 32 -9.31 2.00 1.45
CA VAL A 32 -8.85 0.96 0.52
C VAL A 32 -9.38 1.21 -0.90
N LEU A 33 -10.69 1.44 -1.04
CA LEU A 33 -11.31 1.65 -2.35
C LEU A 33 -10.79 2.95 -3.00
N THR A 34 -10.62 4.01 -2.20
CA THR A 34 -10.05 5.27 -2.67
C THR A 34 -8.62 5.09 -3.17
N LEU A 35 -7.76 4.43 -2.39
CA LEU A 35 -6.38 4.15 -2.78
C LEU A 35 -6.31 3.23 -3.99
N LYS A 36 -7.25 2.29 -4.14
CA LYS A 36 -7.39 1.45 -5.34
C LYS A 36 -7.49 2.28 -6.59
N GLU A 37 -8.43 3.20 -6.60
CA GLU A 37 -8.74 4.01 -7.77
C GLU A 37 -7.59 4.95 -8.10
N ILE A 38 -7.04 5.65 -7.09
CA ILE A 38 -5.89 6.54 -7.27
C ILE A 38 -4.71 5.78 -7.89
N LEU A 39 -4.38 4.63 -7.33
CA LEU A 39 -3.20 3.89 -7.74
C LEU A 39 -3.41 3.16 -9.07
N ARG A 40 -4.64 2.72 -9.37
CA ARG A 40 -5.01 2.22 -10.70
C ARG A 40 -4.80 3.32 -11.76
N ASN A 41 -5.28 4.54 -11.49
CA ASN A 41 -5.13 5.66 -12.41
C ASN A 41 -3.67 6.08 -12.60
N TYR A 42 -2.82 5.88 -11.59
CA TYR A 42 -1.39 6.17 -11.67
C TYR A 42 -0.58 5.12 -12.46
N GLY A 43 -1.12 3.92 -12.70
CA GLY A 43 -0.40 2.86 -13.43
C GLY A 43 0.69 2.18 -12.61
N VAL A 44 0.29 1.57 -11.50
CA VAL A 44 1.16 0.86 -10.53
C VAL A 44 1.34 -0.64 -10.79
N VAL A 45 0.79 -1.19 -11.87
CA VAL A 45 0.84 -2.62 -12.16
C VAL A 45 2.30 -3.09 -12.31
N GLY A 46 2.67 -4.16 -11.60
CA GLY A 46 4.01 -4.73 -11.57
C GLY A 46 5.02 -3.94 -10.74
N LYS A 47 4.60 -2.90 -10.01
CA LYS A 47 5.50 -2.01 -9.24
C LYS A 47 5.40 -2.25 -7.75
N PHE A 48 6.48 -1.91 -7.05
CA PHE A 48 6.52 -1.79 -5.60
C PHE A 48 5.85 -0.48 -5.17
N VAL A 49 5.08 -0.49 -4.07
CA VAL A 49 4.51 0.73 -3.49
C VAL A 49 4.87 0.86 -2.02
N GLU A 50 5.42 2.01 -1.67
CA GLU A 50 5.78 2.40 -0.32
C GLU A 50 4.86 3.51 0.16
N PHE A 51 4.21 3.33 1.30
CA PHE A 51 3.48 4.38 1.99
C PHE A 51 4.38 5.00 3.04
N PHE A 52 4.42 6.33 3.09
CA PHE A 52 5.20 7.11 4.05
C PHE A 52 4.47 8.41 4.42
N GLY A 53 4.90 9.08 5.48
CA GLY A 53 4.37 10.40 5.88
C GLY A 53 3.60 10.38 7.20
N ASP A 54 3.32 11.58 7.71
CA ASP A 54 2.70 11.86 9.02
C ASP A 54 1.26 11.34 9.16
N GLY A 55 0.57 11.11 8.05
CA GLY A 55 -0.76 10.51 8.09
C GLY A 55 -0.77 9.03 8.51
N LEU A 56 0.38 8.34 8.47
CA LEU A 56 0.48 6.95 8.91
C LEU A 56 0.39 6.79 10.43
N ASP A 57 0.79 7.81 11.20
CA ASP A 57 0.67 7.82 12.66
C ASP A 57 -0.79 7.76 13.13
N HIS A 58 -1.69 8.23 12.25
CA HIS A 58 -3.13 8.25 12.48
C HIS A 58 -3.84 6.99 11.95
N LEU A 59 -3.10 6.07 11.33
CA LEU A 59 -3.65 4.87 10.70
C LEU A 59 -3.36 3.63 11.55
N PRO A 60 -4.39 2.97 12.12
CA PRO A 60 -4.22 1.77 12.91
C PRO A 60 -3.44 0.68 12.15
N VAL A 61 -2.68 -0.13 12.90
CA VAL A 61 -1.93 -1.28 12.32
C VAL A 61 -2.88 -2.24 11.60
N SER A 62 -4.10 -2.44 12.11
CA SER A 62 -5.14 -3.27 11.46
C SER A 62 -5.49 -2.79 10.06
N ASP A 63 -5.55 -1.48 9.86
CA ASP A 63 -5.98 -0.88 8.60
C ASP A 63 -4.82 -0.92 7.60
N ARG A 64 -3.59 -0.71 8.07
CA ARG A 64 -2.36 -0.94 7.29
C ARG A 64 -2.24 -2.40 6.84
N ALA A 65 -2.57 -3.36 7.72
CA ALA A 65 -2.57 -4.77 7.39
C ALA A 65 -3.64 -5.11 6.33
N THR A 66 -4.86 -4.57 6.50
CA THR A 66 -5.94 -4.70 5.52
C THR A 66 -5.52 -4.16 4.15
N LEU A 67 -4.92 -2.97 4.12
CA LEU A 67 -4.39 -2.36 2.90
C LEU A 67 -3.31 -3.22 2.25
N SER A 68 -2.36 -3.73 3.03
CA SER A 68 -1.23 -4.53 2.54
C SER A 68 -1.70 -5.86 1.94
N ASN A 69 -2.72 -6.48 2.53
CA ASN A 69 -3.30 -7.73 2.02
C ASN A 69 -3.98 -7.55 0.66
N MET A 70 -4.30 -6.32 0.27
CA MET A 70 -4.94 -6.02 -1.01
C MET A 70 -3.95 -5.70 -2.14
N ALA A 71 -2.64 -5.86 -1.90
CA ALA A 71 -1.58 -5.71 -2.89
C ALA A 71 -1.89 -6.38 -4.25
N PRO A 72 -2.40 -7.63 -4.30
CA PRO A 72 -2.74 -8.31 -5.54
C PRO A 72 -3.84 -7.59 -6.34
N GLU A 73 -4.85 -7.04 -5.69
CA GLU A 73 -6.00 -6.35 -6.27
C GLU A 73 -5.63 -5.02 -6.93
N PHE A 74 -4.44 -4.52 -6.60
CA PHE A 74 -3.83 -3.34 -7.20
C PHE A 74 -2.80 -3.69 -8.29
N GLY A 75 -2.58 -4.98 -8.55
CA GLY A 75 -1.56 -5.47 -9.48
C GLY A 75 -0.13 -5.21 -9.01
N ARG A 76 0.12 -5.06 -7.71
CA ARG A 76 1.44 -4.76 -7.14
C ARG A 76 2.15 -6.02 -6.67
N LEU A 77 3.48 -5.97 -6.65
CA LEU A 77 4.28 -7.07 -6.14
C LEU A 77 4.37 -7.06 -4.60
N VAL A 78 4.51 -5.88 -4.00
CA VAL A 78 4.62 -5.66 -2.55
C VAL A 78 4.08 -4.27 -2.18
N GLN A 79 3.43 -4.17 -1.02
CA GLN A 79 3.13 -2.91 -0.34
C GLN A 79 3.88 -2.84 0.99
N TYR A 80 4.50 -1.69 1.26
CA TYR A 80 5.27 -1.45 2.48
C TYR A 80 4.79 -0.15 3.15
N PHE A 81 4.78 -0.14 4.48
CA PHE A 81 4.46 1.03 5.30
C PHE A 81 5.65 1.29 6.22
N GLN A 82 6.19 2.51 6.16
CA GLN A 82 7.19 3.00 7.14
C GLN A 82 6.57 3.24 8.52
#